data_AF-A0A933ZZ73-F1
#
_entry.id   AF-A0A933ZZ73-F1
#
_cell.length_a   1.000
_cell.length_b   1.000
_cell.length_c   1.000
_cell.angle_alpha   90.00
_cell.angle_beta   90.00
_cell.angle_gamma   90.00
#
_symmetry.space_group_name_H-M   'P 1'
#
loop_
_entity.id
_entity.type
_entity.pdbx_description
1 polymer ?
#
loop_
_entity_poly.entity_id
_entity_poly.type
_entity_poly.pdbx_seq_one_letter_code
_entity_poly.pdbx_strand_id
1 'polypeptide(L)'
;MPKNRIGSAPKPSNAALAEPTSKPSANTVSPATHAPPTAAKAALSPAQSPDSFVYVSGSTVTPTDTKHEEAFWFAPHVYMRMVGPMGRRGPIGMYGPLGTAGPVGSWAWNPSRYITGTLGWEDPQKALTKDGGPLSKDGPLGEHGPLGEMMDATVSNPYQPGGMYAVLGPWGVLGALGPLGPLGPVGAHGFSSTKQGDYVDKDGNVQRTIRTQWSLTEAKDWDLVEDYSEKRARELPDNDTSFLVEGSIARTELSDTYRFRSKVDQYVSVLVLPELATAACFPHLRFRGAEEAAQKAMANPFAAAQEMWTAGLKAYDDFDVEILNGEGKVVARSNLLGGADWIHIKVPADTELQARVKLRNSLHPSDKPYRLFVVGSNSATVDPAALPTPWEVIDKKTE
;
A
#
# COMPACT_ATOMS: atom_id res chain seq x y z
N MET A 1 -56.78 39.83 -7.00
CA MET A 1 -56.16 40.23 -8.29
C MET A 1 -55.87 41.73 -8.20
N PRO A 2 -54.61 42.15 -8.36
CA PRO A 2 -54.05 42.40 -9.68
C PRO A 2 -52.66 41.77 -9.90
N LYS A 3 -52.36 41.50 -11.17
CA LYS A 3 -51.12 40.86 -11.66
C LYS A 3 -50.02 41.91 -11.80
N ASN A 4 -48.90 41.75 -11.09
CA ASN A 4 -47.68 42.51 -11.34
C ASN A 4 -46.87 41.87 -12.48
N ARG A 5 -46.57 42.68 -13.49
CA ARG A 5 -45.68 42.39 -14.62
C ARG A 5 -44.24 42.28 -14.12
N ILE A 6 -43.59 41.16 -14.38
CA ILE A 6 -42.13 41.02 -14.30
C ILE A 6 -41.58 41.21 -15.72
N GLY A 7 -40.59 42.10 -15.84
CA GLY A 7 -39.96 42.51 -17.09
C GLY A 7 -39.18 41.37 -17.75
N SER A 8 -39.28 41.34 -19.08
CA SER A 8 -38.49 40.54 -19.99
C SER A 8 -37.05 41.05 -20.08
N ALA A 9 -36.08 40.18 -19.78
CA ALA A 9 -34.66 40.43 -20.02
C ALA A 9 -34.32 40.42 -21.53
N PRO A 10 -33.33 41.21 -21.96
CA PRO A 10 -32.95 41.29 -23.37
C PRO A 10 -32.12 40.09 -23.84
N LYS A 11 -32.44 39.65 -25.07
CA LYS A 11 -31.73 38.63 -25.86
C LYS A 11 -30.29 39.10 -26.17
N PRO A 12 -29.25 38.28 -25.98
CA PRO A 12 -27.92 38.59 -26.53
C PRO A 12 -27.91 38.38 -28.05
N SER A 13 -27.34 39.37 -28.73
CA SER A 13 -27.13 39.43 -30.18
C SER A 13 -26.05 38.45 -30.65
N ASN A 14 -26.37 37.66 -31.67
CA ASN A 14 -25.42 36.85 -32.43
C ASN A 14 -24.46 37.78 -33.19
N ALA A 15 -23.20 37.85 -32.75
CA ALA A 15 -22.10 38.37 -33.54
C ALA A 15 -21.47 37.20 -34.31
N ALA A 16 -21.63 37.22 -35.62
CA ALA A 16 -20.96 36.32 -36.56
C ALA A 16 -19.46 36.63 -36.56
N LEU A 17 -18.65 35.65 -36.18
CA LEU A 17 -17.20 35.66 -36.37
C LEU A 17 -16.89 34.74 -37.56
N ALA A 18 -16.15 35.31 -38.51
CA ALA A 18 -15.79 34.73 -39.79
C ALA A 18 -14.92 33.47 -39.64
N GLU A 19 -15.19 32.49 -40.49
CA GLU A 19 -14.37 31.29 -40.71
C GLU A 19 -13.03 31.64 -41.37
N PRO A 20 -11.89 31.14 -40.86
CA PRO A 20 -10.70 30.97 -41.67
C PRO A 20 -10.73 29.58 -42.31
N THR A 21 -10.89 29.57 -43.63
CA THR A 21 -10.70 28.40 -44.48
C THR A 21 -9.23 27.99 -44.48
N SER A 22 -8.92 26.88 -43.80
CA SER A 22 -7.67 26.14 -44.05
C SER A 22 -8.01 24.69 -44.36
N LYS A 23 -7.64 24.27 -45.58
CA LYS A 23 -7.74 22.89 -46.06
C LYS A 23 -6.81 22.00 -45.23
N PRO A 24 -7.25 20.84 -44.72
CA PRO A 24 -6.33 19.83 -44.25
C PRO A 24 -5.77 19.04 -45.44
N SER A 25 -4.45 19.02 -45.53
CA SER A 25 -3.67 18.11 -46.38
C SER A 25 -3.93 16.67 -45.94
N ALA A 26 -4.36 15.83 -46.87
CA ALA A 26 -4.54 14.40 -46.65
C ALA A 26 -3.17 13.74 -46.47
N ASN A 27 -2.74 13.57 -45.22
CA ASN A 27 -1.67 12.63 -44.89
C ASN A 27 -2.30 11.26 -44.61
N THR A 28 -2.19 10.41 -45.62
CA THR A 28 -2.51 8.98 -45.55
C THR A 28 -1.53 8.31 -44.60
N VAL A 29 -1.92 8.08 -43.34
CA VAL A 29 -1.19 7.21 -42.42
C VAL A 29 -1.72 5.80 -42.62
N SER A 30 -0.89 4.94 -43.18
CA SER A 30 -1.13 3.50 -43.25
C SER A 30 -1.25 2.90 -41.84
N PRO A 31 -2.15 1.94 -41.61
CA PRO A 31 -2.22 1.25 -40.33
C PRO A 31 -0.97 0.37 -40.18
N ALA A 32 -0.11 0.72 -39.23
CA ALA A 32 0.95 -0.16 -38.76
C ALA A 32 0.31 -1.32 -38.00
N THR A 33 0.25 -2.48 -38.65
CA THR A 33 -0.09 -3.75 -38.03
C THR A 33 1.02 -4.09 -37.03
N HIS A 34 0.84 -3.72 -35.76
CA HIS A 34 1.66 -4.25 -34.68
C HIS A 34 1.32 -5.73 -34.51
N ALA A 35 2.15 -6.58 -35.13
CA ALA A 35 2.25 -7.97 -34.73
C ALA A 35 2.62 -8.03 -33.24
N PRO A 36 2.00 -8.92 -32.43
CA PRO A 36 2.37 -9.08 -31.04
C PRO A 36 3.86 -9.47 -30.95
N PRO A 37 4.62 -8.92 -30.00
CA PRO A 37 6.00 -9.34 -29.80
C PRO A 37 5.99 -10.85 -29.52
N THR A 38 6.68 -11.58 -30.39
CA THR A 38 6.93 -13.01 -30.19
C THR A 38 7.64 -13.15 -28.86
N ALA A 39 6.99 -13.80 -27.89
CA ALA A 39 7.53 -14.02 -26.56
C ALA A 39 8.81 -14.86 -26.67
N ALA A 40 9.94 -14.19 -26.82
CA ALA A 40 11.24 -14.77 -26.58
C ALA A 40 11.25 -15.14 -25.11
N LYS A 41 11.33 -16.44 -24.84
CA LYS A 41 11.47 -17.03 -23.51
C LYS A 41 12.76 -16.45 -22.90
N ALA A 42 12.64 -15.35 -22.17
CA ALA A 42 13.76 -14.72 -21.49
C ALA A 42 14.42 -15.79 -20.62
N ALA A 43 15.71 -16.03 -20.86
CA ALA A 43 16.50 -16.89 -20.00
C ALA A 43 16.40 -16.31 -18.59
N LEU A 44 15.84 -17.08 -17.66
CA LEU A 44 15.79 -16.72 -16.25
C LEU A 44 17.20 -16.32 -15.81
N SER A 45 17.34 -15.10 -15.29
CA SER A 45 18.57 -14.65 -14.65
C SER A 45 19.07 -15.70 -13.67
N PRO A 46 20.40 -15.93 -13.56
CA PRO A 46 20.94 -16.95 -12.67
C PRO A 46 20.39 -16.77 -11.25
N ALA A 47 19.94 -17.88 -10.65
CA ALA A 47 19.30 -17.89 -9.34
C ALA A 47 20.18 -17.15 -8.32
N GLN A 48 19.66 -16.07 -7.74
CA GLN A 48 20.36 -15.32 -6.70
C GLN A 48 20.35 -16.13 -5.40
N SER A 49 21.53 -16.24 -4.78
CA SER A 49 21.66 -16.88 -3.47
C SER A 49 20.82 -16.09 -2.45
N PRO A 50 20.08 -16.76 -1.56
CA PRO A 50 19.32 -16.10 -0.49
C PRO A 50 20.13 -15.15 0.39
N ASP A 51 21.43 -15.37 0.50
CA ASP A 51 22.34 -14.55 1.30
C ASP A 51 22.69 -13.21 0.62
N SER A 52 22.25 -12.98 -0.64
CA SER A 52 22.51 -11.72 -1.36
C SER A 52 21.43 -10.65 -1.18
N PHE A 53 20.32 -10.97 -0.50
CA PHE A 53 19.25 -10.02 -0.28
C PHE A 53 19.52 -9.13 0.94
N VAL A 54 19.44 -7.82 0.73
CA VAL A 54 19.50 -6.82 1.81
C VAL A 54 18.09 -6.42 2.18
N TYR A 55 17.70 -6.61 3.44
CA TYR A 55 16.36 -6.26 3.92
C TYR A 55 16.37 -5.76 5.36
N VAL A 56 15.31 -5.04 5.71
CA VAL A 56 14.91 -4.73 7.08
C VAL A 56 13.49 -5.24 7.26
N SER A 57 13.21 -5.88 8.37
CA SER A 57 11.87 -6.34 8.73
C SER A 57 11.50 -5.97 10.15
N GLY A 58 10.21 -6.08 10.45
CA GLY A 58 9.73 -5.84 11.79
C GLY A 58 10.47 -6.66 12.85
N SER A 59 10.75 -7.94 12.56
CA SER A 59 11.43 -8.83 13.49
C SER A 59 12.94 -8.58 13.61
N THR A 60 13.60 -8.06 12.55
CA THR A 60 15.03 -7.70 12.61
C THR A 60 15.33 -6.44 13.43
N VAL A 61 14.33 -5.57 13.62
CA VAL A 61 14.46 -4.32 14.40
C VAL A 61 14.15 -4.54 15.90
N THR A 62 14.17 -5.79 16.36
CA THR A 62 13.92 -6.12 17.77
C THR A 62 15.07 -5.67 18.67
N PRO A 63 14.81 -5.29 19.93
CA PRO A 63 15.83 -4.77 20.82
C PRO A 63 16.78 -5.90 21.22
N THR A 64 17.94 -5.98 20.58
CA THR A 64 19.10 -6.56 21.22
C THR A 64 19.59 -5.59 22.28
N ASP A 65 19.37 -5.99 23.54
CA ASP A 65 20.12 -5.59 24.73
C ASP A 65 20.67 -4.15 24.70
N THR A 66 19.76 -3.17 24.70
CA THR A 66 20.15 -1.75 24.71
C THR A 66 20.60 -1.36 26.11
N LYS A 67 21.88 -1.58 26.41
CA LYS A 67 22.60 -0.95 27.54
C LYS A 67 22.71 0.58 27.40
N HIS A 68 22.15 1.16 26.34
CA HIS A 68 22.07 2.60 26.12
C HIS A 68 20.65 3.10 26.40
N GLU A 69 20.35 3.31 27.69
CA GLU A 69 19.11 3.93 28.16
C GLU A 69 19.02 5.44 27.88
N GLU A 70 20.11 6.08 27.43
CA GLU A 70 20.21 7.55 27.47
C GLU A 70 19.40 8.30 26.39
N ALA A 71 18.74 7.58 25.49
CA ALA A 71 17.82 8.16 24.51
C ALA A 71 16.55 7.31 24.35
N PHE A 72 15.87 7.03 25.48
CA PHE A 72 14.66 6.21 25.57
C PHE A 72 13.61 6.42 24.45
N TRP A 73 13.48 7.64 23.93
CA TRP A 73 12.49 7.98 22.89
C TRP A 73 12.89 7.61 21.45
N PHE A 74 14.17 7.35 21.18
CA PHE A 74 14.68 7.06 19.83
C PHE A 74 15.01 5.58 19.61
N ALA A 75 14.82 4.75 20.63
CA ALA A 75 15.11 3.32 20.50
C ALA A 75 14.11 2.68 19.51
N PRO A 76 14.57 1.96 18.47
CA PRO A 76 13.70 1.41 17.42
C PRO A 76 12.54 0.55 17.94
N HIS A 77 12.76 -0.14 19.06
CA HIS A 77 11.72 -0.94 19.71
C HIS A 77 10.52 -0.11 20.20
N VAL A 78 10.69 1.18 20.53
CA VAL A 78 9.57 2.08 20.90
C VAL A 78 8.64 2.29 19.73
N TYR A 79 9.18 2.40 18.52
CA TYR A 79 8.39 2.52 17.30
C TYR A 79 7.57 1.26 17.01
N MET A 80 8.07 0.10 17.46
CA MET A 80 7.43 -1.22 17.31
C MET A 80 6.45 -1.59 18.43
N ARG A 81 6.40 -0.83 19.53
CA ARG A 81 5.42 -1.09 20.60
C ARG A 81 4.01 -1.00 20.05
N MET A 82 3.05 -1.63 20.73
CA MET A 82 1.63 -1.66 20.33
C MET A 82 1.06 -0.30 19.87
N VAL A 83 1.45 0.80 20.53
CA VAL A 83 1.01 2.18 20.24
C VAL A 83 2.05 3.02 19.47
N GLY A 84 3.21 2.44 19.16
CA GLY A 84 4.20 3.07 18.31
C GLY A 84 3.74 3.12 16.85
N PRO A 85 4.36 3.97 16.02
CA PRO A 85 3.98 4.14 14.62
C PRO A 85 4.09 2.87 13.75
N MET A 86 4.93 1.90 14.13
CA MET A 86 5.02 0.59 13.48
C MET A 86 4.29 -0.53 14.24
N GLY A 87 3.61 -0.17 15.33
CA GLY A 87 2.80 -1.09 16.12
C GLY A 87 1.39 -1.29 15.56
N ARG A 88 0.66 -2.22 16.17
CA ARG A 88 -0.72 -2.57 15.79
C ARG A 88 -1.73 -1.43 15.82
N ARG A 89 -1.47 -0.38 16.61
CA ARG A 89 -2.30 0.84 16.69
C ARG A 89 -1.67 2.06 16.01
N GLY A 90 -0.51 1.88 15.40
CA GLY A 90 0.15 2.90 14.60
C GLY A 90 -0.48 3.05 13.21
N PRO A 91 0.08 3.93 12.37
CA PRO A 91 -0.34 4.12 10.98
C PRO A 91 -0.31 2.86 10.10
N ILE A 92 0.63 1.94 10.31
CA ILE A 92 0.63 0.63 9.63
C ILE A 92 -0.05 -0.45 10.47
N GLY A 93 -0.92 -0.08 11.39
CA GLY A 93 -1.75 -0.98 12.17
C GLY A 93 -3.11 -1.22 11.52
N MET A 94 -3.88 -2.17 12.04
CA MET A 94 -5.23 -2.52 11.54
C MET A 94 -6.27 -1.40 11.67
N TYR A 95 -6.01 -0.39 12.50
CA TYR A 95 -6.86 0.79 12.66
C TYR A 95 -6.26 2.03 11.97
N GLY A 96 -5.07 1.89 11.39
CA GLY A 96 -4.43 2.94 10.63
C GLY A 96 -5.07 3.09 9.24
N PRO A 97 -4.54 4.01 8.41
CA PRO A 97 -5.07 4.28 7.08
C PRO A 97 -5.12 3.09 6.11
N LEU A 98 -4.29 2.06 6.32
CA LEU A 98 -4.31 0.82 5.51
C LEU A 98 -5.23 -0.26 6.07
N GLY A 99 -5.69 -0.08 7.31
CA GLY A 99 -6.47 -1.06 8.04
C GLY A 99 -7.96 -1.04 7.69
N THR A 100 -8.75 -1.80 8.45
CA THR A 100 -10.19 -1.98 8.19
C THR A 100 -11.00 -0.67 8.29
N ALA A 101 -10.52 0.26 9.12
CA ALA A 101 -11.12 1.60 9.30
C ALA A 101 -10.58 2.66 8.33
N GLY A 102 -9.54 2.34 7.56
CA GLY A 102 -8.88 3.30 6.68
C GLY A 102 -9.56 3.44 5.31
N PRO A 103 -9.07 4.33 4.43
CA PRO A 103 -9.64 4.56 3.10
C PRO A 103 -9.66 3.32 2.19
N VAL A 104 -8.75 2.38 2.37
CA VAL A 104 -8.75 1.09 1.64
C VAL A 104 -9.49 -0.01 2.41
N GLY A 105 -10.20 0.36 3.48
CA GLY A 105 -10.92 -0.52 4.39
C GLY A 105 -12.29 -1.00 3.88
N SER A 106 -12.71 -2.14 4.42
CA SER A 106 -14.00 -2.77 4.11
C SER A 106 -15.18 -2.27 4.99
N TRP A 107 -14.94 -1.31 5.90
CA TRP A 107 -15.99 -0.80 6.79
C TRP A 107 -17.08 0.00 6.07
N ALA A 108 -18.31 -0.15 6.54
CA ALA A 108 -19.50 0.42 5.88
C ALA A 108 -19.51 1.95 5.83
N TRP A 109 -18.84 2.63 6.77
CA TRP A 109 -18.77 4.09 6.81
C TRP A 109 -17.60 4.66 6.01
N ASN A 110 -16.75 3.80 5.41
CA ASN A 110 -15.58 4.26 4.67
C ASN A 110 -16.02 5.22 3.54
N PRO A 111 -15.65 6.51 3.62
CA PRO A 111 -16.03 7.50 2.62
C PRO A 111 -15.60 7.09 1.22
N SER A 112 -14.49 6.35 1.08
CA SER A 112 -14.03 5.87 -0.21
C SER A 112 -15.08 5.00 -0.91
N ARG A 113 -15.86 4.18 -0.20
CA ARG A 113 -16.95 3.38 -0.82
C ARG A 113 -18.05 4.23 -1.44
N TYR A 114 -18.27 5.42 -0.91
CA TYR A 114 -19.24 6.38 -1.44
C TYR A 114 -18.64 7.24 -2.55
N ILE A 115 -17.33 7.44 -2.50
CA ILE A 115 -16.53 8.22 -3.45
C ILE A 115 -16.26 7.36 -4.70
N THR A 116 -15.58 6.20 -4.57
CA THR A 116 -15.19 5.25 -5.62
C THR A 116 -16.29 4.25 -6.05
N GLY A 117 -17.35 4.11 -5.25
CA GLY A 117 -18.47 3.21 -5.53
C GLY A 117 -19.69 3.89 -6.14
N THR A 118 -20.87 3.66 -5.54
CA THR A 118 -22.22 3.91 -6.10
C THR A 118 -22.53 5.31 -6.61
N LEU A 119 -21.75 6.34 -6.26
CA LEU A 119 -21.93 7.71 -6.75
C LEU A 119 -20.98 8.10 -7.89
N GLY A 120 -20.03 7.23 -8.25
CA GLY A 120 -19.08 7.43 -9.35
C GLY A 120 -18.02 8.51 -9.06
N TRP A 121 -16.79 8.09 -8.78
CA TRP A 121 -15.66 9.01 -8.57
C TRP A 121 -15.09 9.60 -9.87
N GLU A 122 -15.44 8.99 -11.00
CA GLU A 122 -14.92 9.29 -12.32
C GLU A 122 -15.01 10.78 -12.68
N ASP A 123 -16.17 11.40 -12.47
CA ASP A 123 -16.40 12.80 -12.85
C ASP A 123 -15.70 13.79 -11.89
N PRO A 124 -15.77 13.63 -10.56
CA PRO A 124 -14.94 14.40 -9.63
C PRO A 124 -13.43 14.23 -9.85
N GLN A 125 -12.95 13.01 -10.16
CA GLN A 125 -11.54 12.77 -10.50
C GLN A 125 -11.13 13.54 -11.76
N LYS A 126 -11.96 13.50 -12.82
CA LYS A 126 -11.72 14.27 -14.05
C LYS A 126 -11.69 15.77 -13.77
N ALA A 127 -12.56 16.26 -12.91
CA ALA A 127 -12.53 17.66 -12.49
C ALA A 127 -11.25 18.02 -11.73
N LEU A 128 -10.82 17.17 -10.79
CA LEU A 128 -9.58 17.36 -10.02
C LEU A 128 -8.33 17.31 -10.91
N THR A 129 -8.29 16.40 -11.87
CA THR A 129 -7.15 16.23 -12.78
C THR A 129 -7.09 17.30 -13.87
N LYS A 130 -8.21 17.92 -14.24
CA LYS A 130 -8.27 19.00 -15.23
C LYS A 130 -7.42 20.22 -14.84
N ASP A 131 -7.34 20.53 -13.54
CA ASP A 131 -6.59 21.68 -13.00
C ASP A 131 -5.23 21.27 -12.42
N GLY A 132 -4.65 20.17 -12.92
CA GLY A 132 -3.37 19.64 -12.48
C GLY A 132 -3.55 18.43 -11.55
N GLY A 133 -4.31 18.55 -10.48
CA GLY A 133 -4.65 17.42 -9.61
C GLY A 133 -3.46 16.56 -9.13
N PRO A 134 -3.74 15.38 -8.55
CA PRO A 134 -2.70 14.53 -7.97
C PRO A 134 -1.71 13.89 -8.97
N LEU A 135 -2.03 13.92 -10.27
CA LEU A 135 -1.22 13.31 -11.33
C LEU A 135 -0.45 14.33 -12.20
N SER A 136 -0.50 15.62 -11.86
CA SER A 136 0.34 16.63 -12.52
C SER A 136 1.76 16.67 -11.96
N LYS A 137 2.62 17.42 -12.65
CA LYS A 137 3.95 17.82 -12.20
C LYS A 137 3.98 18.58 -10.86
N ASP A 138 2.86 19.16 -10.44
CA ASP A 138 2.72 19.87 -9.16
C ASP A 138 2.03 18.97 -8.11
N GLY A 139 1.61 17.78 -8.52
CA GLY A 139 1.04 16.75 -7.66
C GLY A 139 2.11 15.94 -6.92
N PRO A 140 1.70 14.99 -6.06
CA PRO A 140 2.63 14.22 -5.25
C PRO A 140 3.61 13.35 -6.03
N LEU A 141 3.27 13.01 -7.28
CA LEU A 141 4.14 12.28 -8.20
C LEU A 141 5.00 13.19 -9.08
N GLY A 142 5.00 14.50 -8.89
CA GLY A 142 5.80 15.42 -9.70
C GLY A 142 7.21 15.67 -9.15
N GLU A 143 8.06 16.30 -9.97
CA GLU A 143 9.46 16.65 -9.64
C GLU A 143 9.58 17.54 -8.40
N HIS A 144 8.57 18.35 -8.10
CA HIS A 144 8.49 19.18 -6.90
C HIS A 144 7.44 18.68 -5.89
N GLY A 145 6.87 17.50 -6.13
CA GLY A 145 6.01 16.82 -5.16
C GLY A 145 6.83 16.13 -4.07
N PRO A 146 6.18 15.55 -3.04
CA PRO A 146 6.87 14.85 -1.97
C PRO A 146 7.74 13.67 -2.44
N LEU A 147 7.44 13.05 -3.59
CA LEU A 147 8.35 12.07 -4.19
C LEU A 147 9.59 12.71 -4.81
N GLY A 148 9.43 13.82 -5.54
CA GLY A 148 10.55 14.50 -6.20
C GLY A 148 11.50 15.18 -5.23
N GLU A 149 10.98 15.94 -4.26
CA GLU A 149 11.81 16.62 -3.25
C GLU A 149 12.61 15.63 -2.40
N MET A 150 12.03 14.48 -2.05
CA MET A 150 12.77 13.49 -1.27
C MET A 150 13.78 12.68 -2.11
N MET A 151 13.64 12.63 -3.45
CA MET A 151 14.71 12.09 -4.32
C MET A 151 15.96 12.97 -4.30
N ASP A 152 15.79 14.28 -4.07
CA ASP A 152 16.89 15.26 -3.99
C ASP A 152 17.48 15.38 -2.58
N ALA A 153 16.80 14.82 -1.56
CA ALA A 153 17.29 14.80 -0.20
C ALA A 153 18.50 13.85 -0.05
N THR A 154 19.70 14.42 -0.12
CA THR A 154 21.02 13.79 0.08
C THR A 154 21.27 13.27 1.51
N VAL A 155 20.32 13.41 2.43
CA VAL A 155 20.46 12.98 3.81
C VAL A 155 19.85 11.59 3.97
N SER A 156 20.65 10.66 4.48
CA SER A 156 20.22 9.32 4.92
C SER A 156 19.02 9.45 5.87
N ASN A 157 17.83 9.36 5.31
CA ASN A 157 16.57 9.51 6.02
C ASN A 157 16.03 8.11 6.32
N PRO A 158 15.72 7.75 7.58
CA PRO A 158 15.19 6.42 7.88
C PRO A 158 13.85 6.12 7.17
N TYR A 159 13.18 7.11 6.59
CA TYR A 159 11.96 6.97 5.78
C TYR A 159 12.21 6.79 4.27
N GLN A 160 13.46 6.92 3.79
CA GLN A 160 13.80 6.65 2.39
C GLN A 160 13.92 5.14 2.10
N PRO A 161 13.89 4.71 0.82
CA PRO A 161 14.17 3.34 0.44
C PRO A 161 15.49 2.82 1.05
N GLY A 162 15.44 1.64 1.66
CA GLY A 162 16.52 1.04 2.45
C GLY A 162 16.60 1.49 3.92
N GLY A 163 15.84 2.51 4.32
CA GLY A 163 15.74 2.97 5.70
C GLY A 163 14.86 2.08 6.59
N MET A 164 15.12 2.11 7.90
CA MET A 164 14.39 1.27 8.88
C MET A 164 12.90 1.63 9.04
N TYR A 165 12.51 2.84 8.66
CA TYR A 165 11.12 3.33 8.70
C TYR A 165 10.57 3.54 7.28
N ALA A 166 11.21 2.98 6.25
CA ALA A 166 10.83 3.16 4.85
C ALA A 166 9.36 2.78 4.57
N VAL A 167 8.84 1.79 5.30
CA VAL A 167 7.42 1.39 5.22
C VAL A 167 6.45 2.54 5.56
N LEU A 168 6.87 3.50 6.39
CA LEU A 168 6.13 4.71 6.74
C LEU A 168 6.44 5.90 5.82
N GLY A 169 7.47 5.79 4.99
CA GLY A 169 7.93 6.85 4.12
C GLY A 169 7.08 7.03 2.87
N PRO A 170 7.35 8.08 2.08
CA PRO A 170 6.52 8.40 0.91
C PRO A 170 6.69 7.45 -0.28
N TRP A 171 7.69 6.56 -0.26
CA TRP A 171 7.79 5.42 -1.20
C TRP A 171 7.36 4.08 -0.59
N GLY A 172 6.97 4.08 0.68
CA GLY A 172 6.42 2.91 1.34
C GLY A 172 4.93 2.75 1.07
N VAL A 173 4.31 1.83 1.81
CA VAL A 173 2.89 1.50 1.70
C VAL A 173 1.95 2.64 2.10
N LEU A 174 2.41 3.61 2.90
CA LEU A 174 1.63 4.82 3.23
C LEU A 174 1.86 5.97 2.25
N GLY A 175 2.78 5.80 1.31
CA GLY A 175 3.28 6.85 0.44
C GLY A 175 2.46 7.08 -0.82
N ALA A 176 2.97 7.96 -1.68
CA ALA A 176 2.33 8.31 -2.94
C ALA A 176 2.36 7.18 -3.98
N LEU A 177 3.33 6.26 -3.85
CA LEU A 177 3.39 5.01 -4.63
C LEU A 177 2.58 3.88 -3.98
N GLY A 178 2.07 4.09 -2.76
CA GLY A 178 1.24 3.12 -2.06
C GLY A 178 -0.24 3.23 -2.43
N PRO A 179 -1.08 2.34 -1.88
CA PRO A 179 -2.51 2.28 -2.16
C PRO A 179 -3.31 3.51 -1.69
N LEU A 180 -2.75 4.34 -0.81
CA LEU A 180 -3.36 5.61 -0.37
C LEU A 180 -3.01 6.78 -1.28
N GLY A 181 -2.03 6.59 -2.17
CA GLY A 181 -1.60 7.58 -3.13
C GLY A 181 -2.55 7.69 -4.33
N PRO A 182 -2.23 8.57 -5.28
CA PRO A 182 -3.04 8.78 -6.47
C PRO A 182 -3.10 7.58 -7.42
N LEU A 183 -2.21 6.59 -7.25
CA LEU A 183 -2.10 5.39 -8.07
C LEU A 183 -2.95 4.22 -7.54
N GLY A 184 -3.47 4.31 -6.32
CA GLY A 184 -4.18 3.22 -5.66
C GLY A 184 -5.69 3.29 -5.72
N PRO A 185 -6.39 2.40 -4.98
CA PRO A 185 -7.84 2.18 -5.10
C PRO A 185 -8.71 3.40 -4.74
N VAL A 186 -8.15 4.34 -3.99
CA VAL A 186 -8.80 5.60 -3.61
C VAL A 186 -8.21 6.81 -4.32
N GLY A 187 -7.24 6.58 -5.21
CA GLY A 187 -6.52 7.59 -5.96
C GLY A 187 -7.37 8.27 -7.03
N ALA A 188 -6.82 9.28 -7.68
CA ALA A 188 -7.48 10.04 -8.75
C ALA A 188 -6.90 9.69 -10.13
N HIS A 189 -6.77 8.39 -10.43
CA HIS A 189 -6.16 7.90 -11.67
C HIS A 189 -7.13 7.79 -12.86
N GLY A 190 -8.44 7.93 -12.64
CA GLY A 190 -9.43 7.97 -13.73
C GLY A 190 -9.74 6.62 -14.37
N PHE A 191 -9.50 5.51 -13.65
CA PHE A 191 -9.90 4.17 -14.07
C PHE A 191 -10.93 3.60 -13.09
N SER A 192 -11.88 2.83 -13.61
CA SER A 192 -12.81 2.03 -12.82
C SER A 192 -12.13 0.72 -12.38
N SER A 193 -12.60 0.08 -11.30
CA SER A 193 -12.12 -1.25 -10.88
C SER A 193 -13.16 -2.33 -11.16
N THR A 194 -12.71 -3.50 -11.61
CA THR A 194 -13.54 -4.72 -11.65
C THR A 194 -13.75 -5.28 -10.25
N LYS A 195 -14.63 -6.30 -10.12
CA LYS A 195 -14.80 -7.04 -8.87
C LYS A 195 -13.55 -7.84 -8.46
N GLN A 196 -12.66 -8.10 -9.40
CA GLN A 196 -11.43 -8.85 -9.18
C GLN A 196 -10.26 -7.94 -8.81
N GLY A 197 -10.42 -6.62 -8.93
CA GLY A 197 -9.40 -5.62 -8.62
C GLY A 197 -8.70 -5.00 -9.82
N ASP A 198 -8.99 -5.47 -11.04
CA ASP A 198 -8.34 -4.93 -12.24
C ASP A 198 -8.85 -3.51 -12.53
N TYR A 199 -7.94 -2.56 -12.74
CA TYR A 199 -8.34 -1.27 -13.29
C TYR A 199 -8.65 -1.39 -14.77
N VAL A 200 -9.72 -0.72 -15.21
CA VAL A 200 -10.17 -0.71 -16.60
C VAL A 200 -10.42 0.70 -17.10
N ASP A 201 -10.08 0.95 -18.35
CA ASP A 201 -10.46 2.17 -19.06
C ASP A 201 -11.94 2.17 -19.47
N LYS A 202 -12.38 3.27 -20.08
CA LYS A 202 -13.74 3.46 -20.60
C LYS A 202 -14.18 2.41 -21.63
N ASP A 203 -13.22 1.77 -22.29
CA ASP A 203 -13.45 0.75 -23.33
C ASP A 203 -13.38 -0.67 -22.73
N GLY A 204 -13.12 -0.78 -21.42
CA GLY A 204 -13.04 -2.02 -20.66
C GLY A 204 -11.68 -2.72 -20.72
N ASN A 205 -10.64 -2.08 -21.27
CA ASN A 205 -9.31 -2.68 -21.32
C ASN A 205 -8.62 -2.55 -19.96
N VAL A 206 -7.95 -3.61 -19.54
CA VAL A 206 -7.19 -3.62 -18.28
C VAL A 206 -6.00 -2.68 -18.37
N GLN A 207 -5.84 -1.83 -17.36
CA GLN A 207 -4.75 -0.87 -17.21
C GLN A 207 -3.97 -1.22 -15.95
N ARG A 208 -2.65 -1.35 -16.08
CA ARG A 208 -1.72 -1.62 -14.96
C ARG A 208 -0.69 -0.51 -14.75
N THR A 209 -0.67 0.45 -15.69
CA THR A 209 0.27 1.56 -15.68
C THR A 209 -0.45 2.83 -16.09
N ILE A 210 0.03 3.97 -15.59
CA ILE A 210 -0.44 5.29 -16.01
C ILE A 210 0.75 6.20 -16.32
N ARG A 211 0.64 6.94 -17.43
CA ARG A 211 1.61 7.97 -17.79
C ARG A 211 1.19 9.31 -17.20
N THR A 212 2.09 9.93 -16.45
CA THR A 212 1.86 11.22 -15.79
C THR A 212 2.94 12.22 -16.19
N GLN A 213 2.67 13.50 -15.99
CA GLN A 213 3.66 14.54 -16.20
C GLN A 213 4.54 14.65 -14.94
N TRP A 214 5.82 14.27 -15.03
CA TRP A 214 6.78 14.39 -13.93
C TRP A 214 7.25 15.83 -13.78
N SER A 215 7.63 16.46 -14.89
CA SER A 215 8.13 17.83 -14.96
C SER A 215 7.53 18.59 -16.13
N LEU A 216 7.97 19.83 -16.36
CA LEU A 216 7.57 20.60 -17.54
C LEU A 216 7.94 19.92 -18.87
N THR A 217 8.94 19.03 -18.87
CA THR A 217 9.49 18.43 -20.09
C THR A 217 9.49 16.91 -20.09
N GLU A 218 9.27 16.28 -18.94
CA GLU A 218 9.33 14.83 -18.76
C GLU A 218 7.98 14.25 -18.35
N ALA A 219 7.64 13.12 -18.95
CA ALA A 219 6.52 12.29 -18.53
C ALA A 219 7.04 10.92 -18.12
N LYS A 220 6.45 10.36 -17.07
CA LYS A 220 6.88 9.11 -16.45
C LYS A 220 5.71 8.14 -16.33
N ASP A 221 6.00 6.87 -16.59
CA ASP A 221 5.06 5.79 -16.41
C ASP A 221 5.18 5.26 -14.97
N TRP A 222 4.02 5.06 -14.34
CA TRP A 222 3.91 4.51 -13.00
C TRP A 222 3.05 3.27 -13.03
N ASP A 223 3.43 2.25 -12.27
CA ASP A 223 2.56 1.12 -12.00
C ASP A 223 1.38 1.60 -11.12
N LEU A 224 0.17 1.16 -11.44
CA LEU A 224 -1.01 1.37 -10.59
C LEU A 224 -0.93 0.43 -9.39
N VAL A 225 -1.69 0.72 -8.32
CA VAL A 225 -1.76 -0.14 -7.13
C VAL A 225 -3.13 -0.80 -7.05
N GLU A 226 -3.28 -1.99 -7.63
CA GLU A 226 -4.56 -2.70 -7.67
C GLU A 226 -4.94 -3.35 -6.33
N ASP A 227 -6.26 -3.48 -6.10
CA ASP A 227 -6.86 -4.18 -4.96
C ASP A 227 -7.44 -5.52 -5.40
N TYR A 228 -6.57 -6.54 -5.45
CA TYR A 228 -6.94 -7.84 -5.96
C TYR A 228 -7.68 -8.70 -4.94
N SER A 229 -8.71 -9.40 -5.43
CA SER A 229 -9.19 -10.59 -4.72
C SER A 229 -8.05 -11.63 -4.61
N GLU A 230 -8.02 -12.38 -3.52
CA GLU A 230 -7.05 -13.47 -3.32
C GLU A 230 -6.93 -14.42 -4.52
N LYS A 231 -8.06 -14.83 -5.11
CA LYS A 231 -8.06 -15.71 -6.29
C LYS A 231 -7.36 -15.04 -7.47
N ARG A 232 -7.69 -13.78 -7.77
CA ARG A 232 -7.11 -13.03 -8.88
C ARG A 232 -5.60 -12.89 -8.72
N ALA A 233 -5.13 -12.49 -7.54
CA ALA A 233 -3.72 -12.30 -7.25
C ALA A 233 -2.89 -13.60 -7.43
N ARG A 234 -3.48 -14.78 -7.15
CA ARG A 234 -2.82 -16.08 -7.37
C ARG A 234 -2.80 -16.53 -8.83
N GLU A 235 -3.83 -16.16 -9.59
CA GLU A 235 -3.98 -16.55 -11.00
C GLU A 235 -3.15 -15.66 -11.94
N LEU A 236 -2.79 -14.45 -11.50
CA LEU A 236 -1.93 -13.53 -12.26
C LEU A 236 -0.50 -14.08 -12.35
N PRO A 237 0.02 -14.37 -13.56
CA PRO A 237 1.37 -14.90 -13.73
C PRO A 237 2.45 -13.81 -13.58
N ASP A 238 2.07 -12.55 -13.61
CA ASP A 238 2.93 -11.39 -13.80
C ASP A 238 2.55 -10.20 -12.90
N ASN A 239 2.16 -10.46 -11.63
CA ASN A 239 2.05 -9.37 -10.67
C ASN A 239 3.38 -8.61 -10.62
N ASP A 240 3.30 -7.29 -10.67
CA ASP A 240 4.45 -6.43 -10.40
C ASP A 240 4.52 -6.15 -8.90
N THR A 241 5.24 -5.12 -8.51
CA THR A 241 5.45 -4.76 -7.11
C THR A 241 4.43 -3.74 -6.62
N SER A 242 3.27 -3.59 -7.25
CA SER A 242 2.32 -2.53 -6.93
C SER A 242 0.91 -3.11 -6.80
N PHE A 243 0.65 -3.87 -5.75
CA PHE A 243 -0.68 -4.43 -5.52
C PHE A 243 -0.96 -4.65 -4.05
N LEU A 244 -2.22 -4.80 -3.72
CA LEU A 244 -2.66 -5.34 -2.46
C LEU A 244 -3.64 -6.49 -2.69
N VAL A 245 -3.79 -7.33 -1.67
CA VAL A 245 -4.66 -8.51 -1.72
C VAL A 245 -5.55 -8.55 -0.50
N GLU A 246 -6.85 -8.65 -0.72
CA GLU A 246 -7.81 -9.07 0.30
C GLU A 246 -7.88 -10.61 0.30
N GLY A 247 -7.37 -11.23 1.37
CA GLY A 247 -7.30 -12.68 1.52
C GLY A 247 -7.79 -13.17 2.87
N SER A 248 -7.89 -14.48 3.03
CA SER A 248 -8.29 -15.07 4.30
C SER A 248 -7.71 -16.45 4.55
N ILE A 249 -7.18 -16.67 5.76
CA ILE A 249 -6.66 -17.96 6.19
C ILE A 249 -7.61 -18.59 7.21
N ALA A 250 -8.11 -19.79 6.92
CA ALA A 250 -9.07 -20.47 7.81
C ALA A 250 -8.43 -21.03 9.09
N ARG A 251 -7.17 -21.50 9.03
CA ARG A 251 -6.49 -22.22 10.12
C ARG A 251 -4.98 -21.95 10.15
N THR A 252 -4.37 -22.11 11.32
CA THR A 252 -2.96 -21.79 11.59
C THR A 252 -1.94 -22.62 10.81
N GLU A 253 -2.33 -23.76 10.25
CA GLU A 253 -1.43 -24.60 9.43
C GLU A 253 -1.40 -24.16 7.96
N LEU A 254 -2.30 -23.26 7.57
CA LEU A 254 -2.45 -22.83 6.19
C LEU A 254 -1.65 -21.54 5.94
N SER A 255 -1.27 -21.37 4.67
CA SER A 255 -0.58 -20.19 4.19
C SER A 255 -1.00 -19.87 2.79
N ASP A 256 -1.00 -18.60 2.48
CA ASP A 256 -1.28 -18.08 1.14
C ASP A 256 0.01 -17.56 0.54
N THR A 257 0.15 -17.65 -0.78
CA THR A 257 1.39 -17.27 -1.45
C THR A 257 1.08 -16.57 -2.76
N TYR A 258 1.68 -15.40 -2.94
CA TYR A 258 1.45 -14.51 -4.07
C TYR A 258 2.77 -14.25 -4.77
N ARG A 259 2.84 -14.62 -6.05
CA ARG A 259 4.03 -14.38 -6.87
C ARG A 259 4.04 -12.93 -7.33
N PHE A 260 5.22 -12.35 -7.43
CA PHE A 260 5.42 -11.04 -8.05
C PHE A 260 6.82 -10.92 -8.64
N ARG A 261 7.00 -9.98 -9.56
CA ARG A 261 8.27 -9.73 -10.25
C ARG A 261 8.61 -8.25 -10.18
N SER A 262 9.85 -7.97 -9.78
CA SER A 262 10.39 -6.61 -9.90
C SER A 262 10.80 -6.34 -11.35
N LYS A 263 10.27 -5.29 -11.98
CA LYS A 263 10.65 -4.89 -13.35
C LYS A 263 11.98 -4.12 -13.39
N VAL A 264 12.37 -3.53 -12.27
CA VAL A 264 13.53 -2.65 -12.12
C VAL A 264 14.29 -2.97 -10.84
N ASP A 265 15.49 -2.41 -10.69
CA ASP A 265 16.14 -2.38 -9.38
C ASP A 265 15.36 -1.43 -8.47
N GLN A 266 14.86 -1.94 -7.35
CA GLN A 266 14.07 -1.15 -6.41
C GLN A 266 14.08 -1.74 -5.01
N TYR A 267 13.56 -0.98 -4.05
CA TYR A 267 13.12 -1.57 -2.80
C TYR A 267 11.64 -1.96 -2.90
N VAL A 268 11.25 -3.03 -2.21
CA VAL A 268 9.86 -3.47 -2.13
C VAL A 268 9.46 -3.53 -0.67
N SER A 269 8.39 -2.83 -0.33
CA SER A 269 7.73 -2.89 0.98
C SER A 269 6.60 -3.90 0.92
N VAL A 270 6.66 -4.90 1.80
CA VAL A 270 5.62 -5.89 1.99
C VAL A 270 5.07 -5.75 3.40
N LEU A 271 3.75 -5.58 3.54
CA LEU A 271 3.07 -5.41 4.82
C LEU A 271 1.86 -6.34 4.87
N VAL A 272 1.63 -7.01 6.00
CA VAL A 272 0.40 -7.76 6.25
C VAL A 272 -0.36 -7.17 7.43
N LEU A 273 -1.67 -6.96 7.26
CA LEU A 273 -2.58 -6.45 8.29
C LEU A 273 -3.74 -7.41 8.52
N PRO A 274 -4.07 -7.76 9.78
CA PRO A 274 -5.32 -8.44 10.07
C PRO A 274 -6.50 -7.49 9.83
N GLU A 275 -7.56 -7.97 9.18
CA GLU A 275 -8.81 -7.21 9.01
C GLU A 275 -9.79 -7.39 10.16
N LEU A 276 -9.74 -8.55 10.81
CA LEU A 276 -10.52 -8.83 12.01
C LEU A 276 -9.63 -8.77 13.24
N ALA A 277 -9.96 -7.81 14.08
CA ALA A 277 -9.74 -7.92 15.49
C ALA A 277 -10.96 -8.59 16.11
N THR A 278 -10.81 -9.73 16.77
CA THR A 278 -11.87 -10.09 17.71
C THR A 278 -12.00 -8.97 18.73
N ALA A 279 -13.20 -8.38 18.78
CA ALA A 279 -13.58 -7.22 19.57
C ALA A 279 -13.54 -7.44 21.09
N ALA A 280 -12.62 -8.25 21.61
CA ALA A 280 -12.40 -8.41 23.04
C ALA A 280 -11.87 -7.11 23.69
N CYS A 281 -11.39 -6.14 22.91
CA CYS A 281 -10.95 -4.84 23.41
C CYS A 281 -12.05 -3.77 23.50
N PHE A 282 -13.28 -4.05 23.04
CA PHE A 282 -14.43 -3.18 23.26
C PHE A 282 -15.65 -3.98 23.75
N PRO A 283 -15.61 -4.55 24.98
CA PRO A 283 -16.77 -5.20 25.59
C PRO A 283 -17.98 -4.25 25.73
N HIS A 284 -17.78 -2.94 25.61
CA HIS A 284 -18.82 -1.92 25.65
C HIS A 284 -19.69 -1.87 24.38
N LEU A 285 -19.24 -2.42 23.25
CA LEU A 285 -19.96 -2.38 21.97
C LEU A 285 -20.75 -3.67 21.65
N ARG A 286 -20.77 -4.65 22.57
CA ARG A 286 -21.74 -5.76 22.54
C ARG A 286 -22.55 -5.85 23.84
N PHE A 287 -23.26 -4.76 24.13
CA PHE A 287 -24.56 -4.61 24.83
C PHE A 287 -24.94 -5.41 26.10
N ARG A 288 -24.15 -6.32 26.69
CA ARG A 288 -24.47 -6.96 27.98
C ARG A 288 -23.29 -7.32 28.91
N GLY A 289 -22.03 -7.18 28.48
CA GLY A 289 -20.85 -7.49 29.31
C GLY A 289 -20.17 -6.30 30.01
N ALA A 290 -20.67 -5.08 29.81
CA ALA A 290 -20.05 -3.86 30.32
C ALA A 290 -20.24 -3.66 31.84
N GLU A 291 -21.31 -4.20 32.42
CA GLU A 291 -21.67 -4.01 33.83
C GLU A 291 -20.82 -4.88 34.78
N GLU A 292 -20.60 -6.15 34.42
CA GLU A 292 -19.67 -7.05 35.13
C GLU A 292 -18.21 -6.59 34.99
N ALA A 293 -17.82 -6.11 33.81
CA ALA A 293 -16.48 -5.57 33.58
C ALA A 293 -16.24 -4.28 34.38
N ALA A 294 -17.25 -3.40 34.48
CA ALA A 294 -17.19 -2.20 35.32
C ALA A 294 -17.15 -2.55 36.82
N GLN A 295 -17.92 -3.53 37.29
CA GLN A 295 -17.86 -4.02 38.68
C GLN A 295 -16.49 -4.63 39.01
N LYS A 296 -15.89 -5.44 38.11
CA LYS A 296 -14.53 -5.98 38.29
C LYS A 296 -13.45 -4.89 38.26
N ALA A 297 -13.57 -3.91 37.37
CA ALA A 297 -12.62 -2.78 37.29
C ALA A 297 -12.70 -1.87 38.52
N MET A 298 -13.89 -1.71 39.13
CA MET A 298 -14.04 -0.98 40.40
C MET A 298 -13.48 -1.78 41.60
N ALA A 299 -13.58 -3.11 41.58
CA ALA A 299 -13.09 -3.97 42.66
C ALA A 299 -11.55 -4.11 42.68
N ASN A 300 -10.91 -4.18 41.50
CA ASN A 300 -9.44 -4.18 41.40
C ASN A 300 -8.98 -3.55 40.07
N PRO A 301 -8.75 -2.23 40.04
CA PRO A 301 -8.39 -1.53 38.81
C PRO A 301 -7.05 -1.98 38.21
N PHE A 302 -6.13 -2.49 39.04
CA PHE A 302 -4.82 -2.96 38.57
C PHE A 302 -4.91 -4.34 37.92
N ALA A 303 -5.68 -5.27 38.50
CA ALA A 303 -5.93 -6.58 37.90
C ALA A 303 -6.75 -6.49 36.62
N ALA A 304 -7.74 -5.59 36.55
CA ALA A 304 -8.51 -5.33 35.34
C ALA A 304 -7.64 -4.71 34.24
N ALA A 305 -6.75 -3.76 34.57
CA ALA A 305 -5.79 -3.22 33.61
C ALA A 305 -4.82 -4.31 33.11
N GLN A 306 -4.39 -5.22 33.97
CA GLN A 306 -3.51 -6.33 33.61
C GLN A 306 -4.22 -7.40 32.78
N GLU A 307 -5.48 -7.74 33.08
CA GLU A 307 -6.34 -8.60 32.24
C GLU A 307 -6.66 -7.96 30.89
N MET A 308 -6.96 -6.66 30.83
CA MET A 308 -7.17 -5.94 29.57
C MET A 308 -5.88 -5.83 28.74
N TRP A 309 -4.73 -5.67 29.40
CA TRP A 309 -3.42 -5.73 28.75
C TRP A 309 -3.14 -7.13 28.19
N THR A 310 -3.40 -8.20 28.96
CA THR A 310 -3.19 -9.58 28.50
C THR A 310 -4.23 -10.08 27.50
N ALA A 311 -5.47 -9.58 27.55
CA ALA A 311 -6.52 -9.87 26.57
C ALA A 311 -6.32 -9.06 25.28
N GLY A 312 -5.87 -7.81 25.38
CA GLY A 312 -5.49 -6.97 24.24
C GLY A 312 -4.31 -7.50 23.46
N LEU A 313 -3.41 -8.26 24.09
CA LEU A 313 -2.31 -8.97 23.42
C LEU A 313 -2.77 -10.28 22.74
N LYS A 314 -3.97 -10.78 23.02
CA LYS A 314 -4.45 -12.11 22.61
C LYS A 314 -5.63 -12.10 21.64
N ALA A 315 -6.26 -10.96 21.38
CA ALA A 315 -7.53 -10.88 20.65
C ALA A 315 -7.41 -10.57 19.15
N TYR A 316 -6.21 -10.64 18.58
CA TYR A 316 -5.96 -10.31 17.18
C TYR A 316 -5.42 -11.53 16.46
N ASP A 317 -5.83 -11.70 15.21
CA ASP A 317 -5.14 -12.60 14.30
C ASP A 317 -3.69 -12.14 14.17
N ASP A 318 -2.78 -13.09 14.27
CA ASP A 318 -1.34 -12.87 14.20
C ASP A 318 -0.84 -13.48 12.90
N PHE A 319 -0.48 -12.62 11.96
CA PHE A 319 0.01 -13.04 10.64
C PHE A 319 1.50 -12.80 10.54
N ASP A 320 2.25 -13.84 10.19
CA ASP A 320 3.64 -13.70 9.78
C ASP A 320 3.69 -13.46 8.26
N VAL A 321 4.73 -12.75 7.80
CA VAL A 321 5.02 -12.61 6.37
C VAL A 321 6.43 -13.07 6.06
N GLU A 322 6.57 -13.79 4.94
CA GLU A 322 7.85 -14.26 4.42
C GLU A 322 7.99 -13.90 2.95
N ILE A 323 9.20 -13.56 2.52
CA ILE A 323 9.56 -13.43 1.11
C ILE A 323 10.35 -14.66 0.70
N LEU A 324 9.95 -15.29 -0.39
CA LEU A 324 10.61 -16.43 -0.99
C LEU A 324 11.19 -16.03 -2.35
N ASN A 325 12.32 -16.62 -2.74
CA ASN A 325 12.84 -16.50 -4.11
C ASN A 325 12.04 -17.37 -5.10
N GLY A 326 12.39 -17.31 -6.39
CA GLY A 326 11.77 -18.14 -7.44
C GLY A 326 11.87 -19.67 -7.20
N GLU A 327 12.78 -20.12 -6.35
CA GLU A 327 12.93 -21.54 -5.96
C GLU A 327 12.08 -21.92 -4.74
N GLY A 328 11.40 -20.95 -4.11
CA GLY A 328 10.61 -21.16 -2.90
C GLY A 328 11.44 -21.16 -1.61
N LYS A 329 12.71 -20.75 -1.63
CA LYS A 329 13.52 -20.57 -0.41
C LYS A 329 13.24 -19.21 0.21
N VAL A 330 13.04 -19.19 1.53
CA VAL A 330 12.81 -17.96 2.30
C VAL A 330 14.08 -17.10 2.27
N VAL A 331 13.94 -15.84 1.83
CA VAL A 331 15.01 -14.83 1.77
C VAL A 331 14.80 -13.70 2.80
N ALA A 332 13.57 -13.48 3.27
CA ALA A 332 13.26 -12.55 4.35
C ALA A 332 12.03 -13.00 5.15
N ARG A 333 11.95 -12.62 6.43
CA ARG A 333 10.84 -12.94 7.33
C ARG A 333 10.53 -11.78 8.28
N SER A 334 9.25 -11.57 8.56
CA SER A 334 8.75 -10.82 9.72
C SER A 334 7.79 -11.71 10.51
N ASN A 335 7.96 -11.73 11.83
CA ASN A 335 7.13 -12.51 12.77
C ASN A 335 6.95 -11.80 14.12
N LEU A 336 6.57 -10.52 14.08
CA LEU A 336 6.45 -9.64 15.23
C LEU A 336 5.24 -9.97 16.11
N LEU A 337 5.52 -10.44 17.31
CA LEU A 337 4.48 -10.60 18.33
C LEU A 337 3.93 -9.22 18.73
N GLY A 338 2.66 -8.96 18.46
CA GLY A 338 2.00 -7.72 18.90
C GLY A 338 2.27 -6.48 18.02
N GLY A 339 3.01 -6.64 16.91
CA GLY A 339 3.24 -5.61 15.87
C GLY A 339 2.46 -5.88 14.59
N ALA A 340 2.60 -4.99 13.60
CA ALA A 340 2.25 -5.29 12.22
C ALA A 340 3.48 -5.90 11.52
N ASP A 341 3.27 -6.93 10.73
CA ASP A 341 4.36 -7.67 10.10
C ASP A 341 4.70 -7.07 8.74
N TRP A 342 5.95 -6.63 8.60
CA TRP A 342 6.42 -5.96 7.40
C TRP A 342 7.87 -6.29 7.07
N ILE A 343 8.19 -6.22 5.78
CA ILE A 343 9.51 -6.44 5.21
C ILE A 343 9.77 -5.32 4.20
N HIS A 344 10.95 -4.72 4.23
CA HIS A 344 11.44 -3.79 3.23
C HIS A 344 12.74 -4.36 2.66
N ILE A 345 12.72 -4.77 1.40
CA ILE A 345 13.78 -5.58 0.77
C ILE A 345 14.27 -4.96 -0.52
N LYS A 346 15.59 -4.94 -0.75
CA LYS A 346 16.16 -4.57 -2.05
C LYS A 346 16.00 -5.72 -3.02
N VAL A 347 15.36 -5.45 -4.17
CA VAL A 347 15.05 -6.45 -5.19
C VAL A 347 15.64 -6.02 -6.52
N PRO A 348 16.53 -6.84 -7.11
CA PRO A 348 17.07 -6.56 -8.43
C PRO A 348 16.00 -6.66 -9.53
N ALA A 349 16.23 -5.98 -10.65
CA ALA A 349 15.41 -6.09 -11.84
C ALA A 349 15.25 -7.55 -12.30
N ASP A 350 14.09 -7.85 -12.87
CA ASP A 350 13.69 -9.16 -13.38
C ASP A 350 13.70 -10.30 -12.36
N THR A 351 13.72 -9.98 -11.06
CA THR A 351 13.69 -10.98 -9.98
C THR A 351 12.25 -11.36 -9.66
N GLU A 352 11.96 -12.66 -9.72
CA GLU A 352 10.69 -13.24 -9.25
C GLU A 352 10.80 -13.61 -7.77
N LEU A 353 9.83 -13.15 -7.00
CA LEU A 353 9.69 -13.41 -5.57
C LEU A 353 8.27 -13.90 -5.27
N GLN A 354 8.08 -14.41 -4.06
CA GLN A 354 6.76 -14.78 -3.55
C GLN A 354 6.57 -14.19 -2.15
N ALA A 355 5.45 -13.49 -1.93
CA ALA A 355 5.03 -13.08 -0.60
C ALA A 355 4.13 -14.18 -0.02
N ARG A 356 4.57 -14.79 1.08
CA ARG A 356 3.82 -15.82 1.81
C ARG A 356 3.28 -15.27 3.12
N VAL A 357 1.96 -15.34 3.28
CA VAL A 357 1.24 -14.96 4.51
C VAL A 357 0.90 -16.22 5.29
N LYS A 358 1.22 -16.23 6.58
CA LYS A 358 0.96 -17.36 7.48
C LYS A 358 0.16 -16.90 8.68
N LEU A 359 -0.90 -17.60 9.02
CA LEU A 359 -1.60 -17.37 10.28
C LEU A 359 -0.84 -18.07 11.41
N ARG A 360 -0.13 -17.30 12.23
CA ARG A 360 0.64 -17.83 13.37
C ARG A 360 -0.25 -18.18 14.54
N ASN A 361 -1.19 -17.31 14.87
CA ASN A 361 -2.08 -17.50 16.02
C ASN A 361 -3.43 -16.83 15.77
N SER A 362 -4.47 -17.45 16.33
CA SER A 362 -5.85 -16.97 16.25
C SER A 362 -6.66 -17.61 17.38
N LEU A 363 -7.57 -16.86 18.01
CA LEU A 363 -8.38 -17.37 19.12
C LEU A 363 -9.87 -17.54 18.80
N HIS A 364 -10.26 -17.51 17.52
CA HIS A 364 -11.65 -17.73 17.12
C HIS A 364 -11.78 -18.71 15.95
N PRO A 365 -12.94 -19.35 15.76
CA PRO A 365 -13.10 -20.38 14.75
C PRO A 365 -13.49 -19.86 13.36
N SER A 366 -13.78 -18.57 13.20
CA SER A 366 -14.13 -17.99 11.90
C SER A 366 -12.90 -17.82 11.01
N ASP A 367 -13.13 -17.51 9.74
CA ASP A 367 -12.10 -17.08 8.80
C ASP A 367 -11.31 -15.86 9.32
N LYS A 368 -10.00 -15.83 9.00
CA LYS A 368 -9.06 -14.78 9.42
C LYS A 368 -8.69 -13.93 8.21
N PRO A 369 -9.48 -12.89 7.91
CA PRO A 369 -9.20 -12.03 6.78
C PRO A 369 -7.98 -11.16 7.09
N TYR A 370 -7.18 -10.90 6.05
CA TYR A 370 -6.03 -10.03 6.09
C TYR A 370 -5.95 -9.22 4.81
N ARG A 371 -5.17 -8.13 4.86
CA ARG A 371 -4.65 -7.45 3.68
C ARG A 371 -3.15 -7.63 3.58
N LEU A 372 -2.69 -8.05 2.41
CA LEU A 372 -1.29 -8.01 2.03
C LEU A 372 -1.08 -6.80 1.13
N PHE A 373 -0.02 -6.03 1.36
CA PHE A 373 0.41 -4.94 0.51
C PHE A 373 1.80 -5.28 -0.03
N VAL A 374 2.03 -5.09 -1.33
CA VAL A 374 3.32 -5.18 -1.99
C VAL A 374 3.49 -3.89 -2.78
N VAL A 375 4.43 -3.04 -2.35
CA VAL A 375 4.64 -1.70 -2.92
C VAL A 375 6.10 -1.48 -3.26
N GLY A 376 6.36 -1.24 -4.53
CA GLY A 376 7.65 -0.93 -5.11
C GLY A 376 8.03 0.53 -4.92
N SER A 377 9.24 0.75 -4.44
CA SER A 377 9.86 2.06 -4.29
C SER A 377 10.81 2.27 -5.47
N ASN A 378 10.31 2.87 -6.56
CA ASN A 378 11.10 3.17 -7.76
C ASN A 378 12.13 4.28 -7.47
N SER A 379 13.17 3.99 -6.70
CA SER A 379 14.32 4.87 -6.49
C SER A 379 15.51 4.32 -7.27
N ALA A 380 15.58 4.65 -8.55
CA ALA A 380 16.78 4.44 -9.36
C ALA A 380 18.00 5.23 -8.84
N THR A 381 17.83 6.07 -7.81
CA THR A 381 18.79 7.11 -7.40
C THR A 381 19.41 6.95 -6.01
N VAL A 382 19.01 5.98 -5.18
CA VAL A 382 19.64 5.82 -3.85
C VAL A 382 20.87 4.92 -3.98
N ASP A 383 22.06 5.52 -3.87
CA ASP A 383 23.33 4.79 -3.78
C ASP A 383 23.31 3.88 -2.53
N PRO A 384 23.38 2.55 -2.70
CA PRO A 384 23.40 1.62 -1.59
C PRO A 384 24.56 1.84 -0.63
N ALA A 385 25.68 2.41 -1.11
CA ALA A 385 26.85 2.72 -0.29
C ALA A 385 26.64 3.94 0.63
N ALA A 386 25.63 4.77 0.35
CA ALA A 386 25.27 5.93 1.15
C ALA A 386 24.26 5.61 2.27
N LEU A 387 23.66 4.40 2.24
CA LEU A 387 22.80 3.96 3.33
C LEU A 387 23.65 3.65 4.56
N PRO A 388 23.21 4.04 5.78
CA PRO A 388 23.84 3.57 6.98
C PRO A 388 23.88 2.04 6.92
N THR A 389 25.06 1.45 7.14
CA THR A 389 25.22 0.00 7.21
C THR A 389 24.06 -0.55 8.04
N PRO A 390 23.26 -1.49 7.50
CA PRO A 390 22.20 -2.12 8.26
C PRO A 390 22.82 -2.56 9.58
N TRP A 391 22.28 -2.06 10.70
CA TRP A 391 22.64 -2.55 12.03
C TRP A 391 22.72 -4.07 11.93
N GLU A 392 23.89 -4.64 12.24
CA GLU A 392 24.25 -6.02 11.88
C GLU A 392 23.03 -6.93 11.92
N VAL A 393 22.71 -7.53 10.77
CA VAL A 393 21.81 -8.68 10.73
C VAL A 393 22.46 -9.69 11.66
N ILE A 394 21.96 -9.80 12.88
CA ILE A 394 22.46 -10.77 13.84
C ILE A 394 22.06 -12.13 13.28
N ASP A 395 23.02 -12.75 12.62
CA ASP A 395 22.90 -14.09 12.08
C ASP A 395 22.65 -15.01 13.28
N LYS A 396 21.38 -15.32 13.56
CA LYS A 396 20.97 -16.28 14.60
C LYS A 396 21.30 -17.72 14.15
N LYS A 397 22.55 -17.97 13.78
CA LYS A 397 23.09 -19.30 13.53
C LYS A 397 23.82 -19.89 14.75
N THR A 398 23.76 -19.24 15.90
CA THR A 398 24.29 -19.77 17.15
C THR A 398 23.27 -19.62 18.28
N GLU A 399 22.39 -20.63 18.41
CA GLU A 399 22.25 -21.49 19.61
C GLU A 399 21.21 -22.59 19.39
#